data_AF-A0A3P1W2B4-F1
#
_entry.id   AF-A0A3P1W2B4-F1
#
_cell.length_a   1.000
_cell.length_b   1.000
_cell.length_c   1.000
_cell.angle_alpha   90.00
_cell.angle_beta   90.00
_cell.angle_gamma   90.00
#
_symmetry.space_group_name_H-M   'P 1'
#
loop_
_entity.id
_entity.type
_entity.pdbx_description
1 polymer ?
#
loop_
_entity_poly.entity_id
_entity_poly.type
_entity_poly.pdbx_seq_one_letter_code
_entity_poly.pdbx_strand_id
1 'polypeptide(L)'
;MIFTNLKDSLQNESLSKEIKKCIEFTNKNKIEEYEAGVYEVPGTDMKMNVGHYTTKAESECFWETHLKYIDVQVMLKGEEYIAFNNVHNLKKIKTDEKNDLIEHEGDELFRVLMKEGDVLILYPEDAHMPGVKVNEPISVKKVVFKIKAEKI
;
A
#
# COMPACT_ATOMS: atom_id res chain seq x y z
N MET A 1 6.04 -7.02 -6.60
CA MET A 1 5.07 -5.91 -6.70
C MET A 1 4.24 -5.97 -7.98
N ILE A 2 3.05 -5.38 -7.97
CA ILE A 2 2.24 -5.11 -9.17
C ILE A 2 1.73 -3.67 -9.10
N PHE A 3 1.85 -2.91 -10.20
CA PHE A 3 1.27 -1.57 -10.34
C PHE A 3 0.21 -1.61 -11.44
N THR A 4 -0.98 -1.08 -11.16
CA THR A 4 -2.15 -1.05 -12.05
C THR A 4 -3.02 0.17 -11.69
N ASN A 5 -4.11 0.38 -12.40
CA ASN A 5 -5.12 1.39 -12.07
C ASN A 5 -6.50 0.74 -11.82
N LEU A 6 -7.35 1.38 -11.02
CA LEU A 6 -8.74 0.95 -10.78
C LEU A 6 -9.54 0.72 -12.08
N LYS A 7 -9.13 1.35 -13.19
CA LYS A 7 -9.79 1.27 -14.51
C LYS A 7 -9.20 0.22 -15.45
N ASP A 8 -8.08 -0.43 -15.11
CA ASP A 8 -7.36 -1.34 -16.00
C ASP A 8 -7.98 -2.73 -16.03
N SER A 9 -9.11 -2.87 -16.74
CA SER A 9 -9.88 -4.12 -16.84
C SER A 9 -9.03 -5.35 -17.15
N LEU A 10 -8.19 -5.31 -18.19
CA LEU A 10 -7.39 -6.46 -18.63
C LEU A 10 -6.41 -6.95 -17.54
N GLN A 11 -5.64 -6.03 -16.93
CA GLN A 11 -4.69 -6.39 -15.89
C GLN A 11 -5.44 -6.85 -14.63
N ASN A 12 -6.49 -6.13 -14.24
CA ASN A 12 -7.25 -6.42 -13.03
C ASN A 12 -7.96 -7.78 -13.10
N GLU A 13 -8.44 -8.20 -14.27
CA GLU A 13 -9.04 -9.53 -14.48
C GLU A 13 -8.05 -10.68 -14.20
N SER A 14 -6.77 -10.46 -14.50
CA SER A 14 -5.70 -11.45 -14.29
C SER A 14 -5.24 -11.58 -12.83
N LEU A 15 -5.60 -10.63 -11.95
CA LEU A 15 -5.21 -10.66 -10.55
C LEU A 15 -5.94 -11.77 -9.77
N SER A 16 -5.40 -12.12 -8.60
CA SER A 16 -6.03 -13.10 -7.71
C SER A 16 -7.43 -12.64 -7.28
N LYS A 17 -8.27 -13.61 -6.87
CA LYS A 17 -9.65 -13.33 -6.47
C LYS A 17 -9.73 -12.32 -5.32
N GLU A 18 -8.83 -12.41 -4.34
CA GLU A 18 -8.85 -11.52 -3.17
C GLU A 18 -8.43 -10.09 -3.54
N ILE A 19 -7.41 -9.91 -4.39
CA ILE A 19 -7.00 -8.57 -4.87
C ILE A 19 -8.11 -7.93 -5.70
N LYS A 20 -8.80 -8.70 -6.56
CA LYS A 20 -9.95 -8.20 -7.32
C LYS A 20 -11.05 -7.68 -6.42
N LYS A 21 -11.33 -8.35 -5.30
CA LYS A 21 -12.31 -7.87 -4.31
C LYS A 21 -11.93 -6.51 -3.74
N CYS A 22 -10.65 -6.23 -3.47
CA CYS A 22 -10.20 -4.92 -2.99
C CYS A 22 -10.50 -3.80 -4.01
N ILE A 23 -10.19 -4.06 -5.29
CA ILE A 23 -10.43 -3.12 -6.40
C ILE A 23 -11.94 -2.90 -6.58
N GLU A 24 -12.72 -3.98 -6.61
CA GLU A 24 -14.18 -3.90 -6.72
C GLU A 24 -14.81 -3.18 -5.52
N PHE A 25 -14.35 -3.47 -4.31
CA PHE A 25 -14.83 -2.82 -3.10
C PHE A 25 -14.56 -1.32 -3.15
N THR A 26 -13.36 -0.93 -3.61
CA THR A 26 -13.01 0.49 -3.80
C THR A 26 -13.90 1.16 -4.84
N ASN A 27 -14.17 0.51 -5.98
CA ASN A 27 -15.03 1.09 -7.03
C ASN A 27 -16.52 1.17 -6.63
N LYS A 28 -17.00 0.29 -5.75
CA LYS A 28 -18.42 0.21 -5.36
C LYS A 28 -18.77 1.04 -4.12
N ASN A 29 -17.77 1.49 -3.36
CA ASN A 29 -17.97 2.20 -2.09
C ASN A 29 -17.27 3.56 -2.13
N LYS A 30 -17.84 4.55 -1.44
CA LYS A 30 -17.23 5.87 -1.30
C LYS A 30 -16.23 5.93 -0.15
N ILE A 31 -15.14 5.17 -0.27
CA ILE A 31 -14.12 5.06 0.80
C ILE A 31 -13.47 6.43 1.09
N GLU A 32 -13.45 7.34 0.11
CA GLU A 32 -13.01 8.71 0.28
C GLU A 32 -13.85 9.52 1.29
N GLU A 33 -15.06 9.07 1.65
CA GLU A 33 -15.89 9.68 2.69
C GLU A 33 -15.61 9.09 4.10
N TYR A 34 -14.82 8.02 4.22
CA TYR A 34 -14.54 7.35 5.49
C TYR A 34 -13.52 8.13 6.32
N GLU A 35 -13.68 8.16 7.64
CA GLU A 35 -12.65 8.69 8.53
C GLU A 35 -11.38 7.84 8.51
N ALA A 36 -10.25 8.43 8.93
CA ALA A 36 -9.01 7.67 9.06
C ALA A 36 -9.17 6.59 10.14
N GLY A 37 -8.79 5.35 9.83
CA GLY A 37 -8.98 4.23 10.74
C GLY A 37 -8.86 2.86 10.11
N VAL A 38 -9.07 1.84 10.94
CA VAL A 38 -9.04 0.42 10.54
C VAL A 38 -10.47 -0.10 10.49
N TYR A 39 -10.82 -0.74 9.39
CA TYR A 39 -12.14 -1.27 9.13
C TYR A 39 -12.05 -2.73 8.67
N GLU A 40 -13.08 -3.51 8.98
CA GLU A 40 -13.29 -4.82 8.35
C GLU A 40 -13.94 -4.63 6.97
N VAL A 41 -13.56 -5.45 6.00
CA VAL A 41 -14.17 -5.44 4.68
C VAL A 41 -15.32 -6.46 4.66
N PRO A 42 -16.59 -6.02 4.55
CA PRO A 42 -17.76 -6.90 4.68
C PRO A 42 -17.73 -8.10 3.73
N GLY A 43 -18.08 -9.28 4.25
CA GLY A 43 -18.12 -10.52 3.46
C GLY A 43 -16.75 -11.12 3.16
N THR A 44 -15.69 -10.62 3.80
CA THR A 44 -14.32 -11.10 3.68
C THR A 44 -13.67 -11.17 5.06
N ASP A 45 -12.48 -11.76 5.16
CA ASP A 45 -11.65 -11.67 6.36
C ASP A 45 -10.51 -10.64 6.23
N MET A 46 -10.61 -9.75 5.23
CA MET A 46 -9.66 -8.68 5.01
C MET A 46 -9.94 -7.50 5.93
N LYS A 47 -8.87 -6.81 6.30
CA LYS A 47 -8.94 -5.49 6.92
C LYS A 47 -8.52 -4.43 5.90
N MET A 48 -9.05 -3.24 6.06
CA MET A 48 -8.61 -2.06 5.32
C MET A 48 -8.23 -0.94 6.29
N ASN A 49 -7.12 -0.27 5.99
CA ASN A 49 -6.66 0.90 6.71
C ASN A 49 -6.89 2.12 5.81
N VAL A 50 -7.82 2.99 6.20
CA VAL A 50 -8.02 4.27 5.54
C VAL A 50 -7.05 5.27 6.18
N GLY A 51 -6.10 5.75 5.39
CA GLY A 51 -5.11 6.74 5.79
C GLY A 51 -5.47 8.12 5.27
N HIS A 52 -5.37 9.13 6.13
CA HIS A 52 -5.41 10.55 5.76
C HIS A 52 -4.25 11.25 6.48
N TYR A 53 -3.27 11.69 5.71
CA TYR A 53 -2.05 12.30 6.24
C TYR A 53 -1.46 13.30 5.26
N THR A 54 -0.44 14.02 5.70
CA THR A 54 0.37 14.88 4.83
C THR A 54 1.65 14.14 4.46
N THR A 55 1.98 14.07 3.16
CA THR A 55 3.24 13.46 2.68
C THR A 55 4.44 14.20 3.25
N LYS A 56 5.56 13.51 3.48
CA LYS A 56 6.73 14.06 4.19
C LYS A 56 7.97 14.09 3.33
N ALA A 57 9.04 14.72 3.81
CA ALA A 57 10.35 14.51 3.21
C ALA A 57 10.77 13.05 3.40
N GLU A 58 11.53 12.50 2.45
CA GLU A 58 11.99 11.11 2.50
C GLU A 58 12.75 10.76 3.79
N SER A 59 13.52 11.71 4.33
CA SER A 59 14.24 11.57 5.60
C SER A 59 13.35 11.40 6.84
N GLU A 60 12.04 11.65 6.71
CA GLU A 60 11.05 11.46 7.78
C GLU A 60 10.19 10.21 7.58
N CYS A 61 10.43 9.48 6.48
CA CYS A 61 9.82 8.19 6.18
C CYS A 61 10.81 7.06 6.51
N PHE A 62 10.33 5.82 6.52
CA PHE A 62 11.15 4.64 6.82
C PHE A 62 10.76 3.47 5.93
N TRP A 63 11.70 2.55 5.73
CA TRP A 63 11.47 1.32 4.97
C TRP A 63 10.70 0.31 5.81
N GLU A 64 9.65 -0.26 5.23
CA GLU A 64 8.86 -1.33 5.83
C GLU A 64 8.64 -2.53 4.90
N THR A 65 8.51 -3.71 5.51
CA THR A 65 7.84 -4.88 4.93
C THR A 65 6.90 -5.52 5.93
N HIS A 66 6.12 -6.50 5.46
CA HIS A 66 5.16 -7.26 6.24
C HIS A 66 5.52 -8.75 6.25
N LEU A 67 5.20 -9.48 7.33
CA LEU A 67 5.53 -10.91 7.45
C LEU A 67 4.42 -11.78 6.86
N LYS A 68 3.17 -11.41 7.10
CA LYS A 68 2.00 -12.27 6.86
C LYS A 68 1.05 -11.68 5.83
N TYR A 69 1.04 -10.36 5.68
CA TYR A 69 0.09 -9.68 4.81
C TYR A 69 0.75 -9.13 3.55
N ILE A 70 0.02 -9.21 2.44
CA ILE A 70 0.23 -8.36 1.29
C ILE A 70 -0.55 -7.07 1.47
N ASP A 71 -0.03 -6.01 0.85
CA ASP A 71 -0.67 -4.71 0.79
C ASP A 71 -1.27 -4.50 -0.58
N VAL A 72 -2.55 -4.12 -0.63
CA VAL A 72 -3.17 -3.53 -1.82
C VAL A 72 -3.46 -2.08 -1.49
N GLN A 73 -2.56 -1.19 -1.88
CA GLN A 73 -2.68 0.25 -1.67
C GLN A 73 -3.43 0.88 -2.84
N VAL A 74 -4.44 1.69 -2.55
CA VAL A 74 -5.19 2.45 -3.55
C VAL A 74 -5.17 3.92 -3.16
N MET A 75 -4.65 4.78 -4.05
CA MET A 75 -4.66 6.21 -3.84
C MET A 75 -6.05 6.77 -4.16
N LEU A 76 -6.72 7.36 -3.17
CA LEU A 76 -8.07 7.91 -3.31
C LEU A 76 -8.04 9.40 -3.62
N LYS A 77 -7.07 10.13 -3.04
CA LYS A 77 -6.90 11.57 -3.24
C LYS A 77 -5.43 11.99 -3.10
N GLY A 78 -4.98 12.86 -3.99
CA GLY A 78 -3.62 13.38 -4.01
C GLY A 78 -2.61 12.47 -4.70
N GLU A 79 -1.33 12.66 -4.38
CA GLU A 79 -0.22 11.90 -4.96
C GLU A 79 0.93 11.73 -3.96
N GLU A 80 1.65 10.62 -4.05
CA GLU A 80 2.85 10.36 -3.26
C GLU A 80 3.85 9.51 -4.05
N TYR A 81 5.13 9.66 -3.71
CA TYR A 81 6.11 8.65 -4.05
C TYR A 81 6.07 7.52 -3.01
N ILE A 82 6.24 6.30 -3.50
CA ILE A 82 6.56 5.13 -2.69
C ILE A 82 7.90 4.60 -3.20
N ALA A 83 8.95 4.74 -2.37
CA ALA A 83 10.24 4.13 -2.68
C ALA A 83 10.14 2.62 -2.53
N PHE A 84 10.92 1.89 -3.31
CA PHE A 84 10.89 0.44 -3.40
C PHE A 84 12.30 -0.15 -3.42
N ASN A 85 12.44 -1.33 -2.81
CA ASN A 85 13.56 -2.23 -3.03
C ASN A 85 13.12 -3.68 -2.78
N ASN A 86 13.91 -4.64 -3.25
CA ASN A 86 13.78 -6.01 -2.78
C ASN A 86 14.34 -6.12 -1.36
N VAL A 87 13.62 -6.79 -0.45
CA VAL A 87 14.02 -6.93 0.96
C VAL A 87 15.43 -7.53 1.14
N HIS A 88 15.91 -8.37 0.21
CA HIS A 88 17.24 -8.96 0.26
C HIS A 88 18.39 -7.97 0.06
N ASN A 89 18.11 -6.78 -0.49
CA ASN A 89 19.08 -5.71 -0.66
C ASN A 89 19.13 -4.76 0.55
N LEU A 90 18.19 -4.88 1.48
CA LEU A 90 18.10 -4.01 2.65
C LEU A 90 18.55 -4.72 3.92
N LYS A 91 19.02 -3.93 4.88
CA LYS A 91 19.37 -4.40 6.21
C LYS A 91 18.14 -4.35 7.10
N LYS A 92 17.71 -5.50 7.60
CA LYS A 92 16.68 -5.59 8.64
C LYS A 92 17.17 -4.91 9.93
N ILE A 93 16.36 -3.97 10.45
CA ILE A 93 16.66 -3.23 11.68
C ILE A 93 15.85 -3.77 12.86
N LYS A 94 14.54 -3.93 12.68
CA LYS A 94 13.63 -4.32 13.76
C LYS A 94 12.46 -5.11 13.23
N THR A 95 11.93 -6.02 14.04
CA THR A 95 10.72 -6.78 13.75
C THR A 95 9.70 -6.58 14.85
N ASP A 96 8.48 -6.26 14.48
CA ASP A 96 7.29 -6.20 15.34
C ASP A 96 6.23 -7.17 14.78
N GLU A 97 6.29 -8.41 15.25
CA GLU A 97 5.39 -9.47 14.79
C GLU A 97 3.91 -9.23 15.15
N LYS A 98 3.64 -8.42 16.19
CA LYS A 98 2.28 -8.11 16.62
C LYS A 98 1.59 -7.20 15.59
N ASN A 99 2.33 -6.26 15.04
CA ASN A 99 1.86 -5.31 14.04
C ASN A 99 2.14 -5.74 12.59
N ASP A 100 2.72 -6.93 12.40
CA ASP A 100 3.15 -7.45 11.10
C ASP A 100 4.12 -6.51 10.36
N LEU A 101 5.10 -5.96 11.08
CA LEU A 101 6.00 -4.94 10.56
C LEU A 101 7.47 -5.35 10.71
N ILE A 102 8.24 -5.13 9.66
CA ILE A 102 9.70 -5.19 9.70
C ILE A 102 10.24 -3.84 9.20
N GLU A 103 11.03 -3.17 10.03
CA GLU A 103 11.73 -1.94 9.66
C GLU A 103 13.09 -2.28 9.04
N HIS A 104 13.47 -1.57 7.98
CA HIS A 104 14.73 -1.78 7.27
C HIS A 104 15.52 -0.48 7.08
N GLU A 105 16.78 -0.63 6.66
CA GLU A 105 17.68 0.46 6.27
C GLU A 105 18.44 0.05 5.01
N GLY A 106 18.62 1.00 4.10
CA GLY A 106 19.38 0.84 2.87
C GLY A 106 18.94 1.82 1.80
N ASP A 107 19.57 1.71 0.63
CA ASP A 107 19.35 2.61 -0.49
C ASP A 107 18.08 2.27 -1.27
N GLU A 108 17.50 3.27 -1.90
CA GLU A 108 16.41 3.08 -2.86
C GLU A 108 16.91 2.35 -4.12
N LEU A 109 16.11 1.41 -4.62
CA LEU A 109 16.32 0.85 -5.97
C LEU A 109 15.60 1.69 -7.03
N PHE A 110 14.32 1.98 -6.79
CA PHE A 110 13.52 2.95 -7.56
C PHE A 110 12.33 3.42 -6.71
N ARG A 111 11.58 4.39 -7.21
CA ARG A 111 10.29 4.81 -6.65
C ARG A 111 9.20 4.83 -7.69
N VAL A 112 7.96 4.63 -7.24
CA VAL A 112 6.76 4.80 -8.06
C VAL A 112 6.01 6.05 -7.62
N LEU A 113 5.47 6.81 -8.57
CA LEU A 113 4.53 7.88 -8.30
C LEU A 113 3.12 7.31 -8.31
N MET A 114 2.45 7.29 -7.16
CA MET A 114 1.04 6.94 -7.05
C MET A 114 0.17 8.20 -7.16
N LYS A 115 -0.81 8.18 -8.05
CA LYS A 115 -1.84 9.22 -8.22
C LYS A 115 -3.23 8.64 -8.00
N GLU A 116 -4.23 9.51 -7.90
CA GLU A 116 -5.63 9.11 -7.72
C GLU A 116 -6.07 8.01 -8.70
N GLY A 117 -6.57 6.91 -8.13
CA GLY A 117 -7.00 5.71 -8.86
C GLY A 117 -5.90 4.69 -9.11
N ASP A 118 -4.63 4.99 -8.84
CA ASP A 118 -3.56 4.01 -8.94
C ASP A 118 -3.64 2.99 -7.81
N VAL A 119 -3.25 1.76 -8.14
CA VAL A 119 -3.24 0.60 -7.25
C VAL A 119 -1.84 0.00 -7.24
N LEU A 120 -1.27 -0.12 -6.06
CA LEU A 120 0.02 -0.74 -5.84
C LEU A 120 -0.12 -1.96 -4.93
N ILE A 121 0.32 -3.12 -5.41
CA ILE A 121 0.27 -4.39 -4.68
C ILE A 121 1.69 -4.78 -4.27
N LEU A 122 1.90 -4.98 -2.98
CA LEU A 122 3.20 -5.25 -2.37
C LEU A 122 3.15 -6.54 -1.55
N TYR A 123 4.07 -7.45 -1.85
CA TYR A 123 4.28 -8.73 -1.18
C TYR A 123 5.25 -8.60 0.01
N PRO A 124 5.39 -9.64 0.86
CA PRO A 124 6.33 -9.62 1.98
C PRO A 124 7.78 -9.25 1.61
N GLU A 125 8.22 -9.59 0.39
CA GLU A 125 9.56 -9.31 -0.12
C GLU A 125 9.72 -7.91 -0.73
N ASP A 126 8.60 -7.20 -0.93
CA ASP A 126 8.53 -5.87 -1.53
C ASP A 126 8.74 -4.80 -0.44
N ALA A 127 10.00 -4.51 -0.12
CA ALA A 127 10.32 -3.43 0.81
C ALA A 127 9.93 -2.08 0.22
N HIS A 128 9.21 -1.29 1.00
CA HIS A 128 8.64 -0.04 0.54
C HIS A 128 8.73 1.05 1.60
N MET A 129 8.81 2.30 1.13
CA MET A 129 8.77 3.50 1.97
C MET A 129 7.67 4.42 1.43
N PRO A 130 6.45 4.36 2.00
CA PRO A 130 5.32 5.16 1.54
C PRO A 130 5.35 6.59 2.09
N GLY A 131 4.45 7.45 1.59
CA GLY A 131 4.24 8.79 2.14
C GLY A 131 5.27 9.83 1.76
N VAL A 132 6.16 9.54 0.80
CA VAL A 132 7.19 10.48 0.35
C VAL A 132 6.55 11.55 -0.55
N LYS A 133 6.82 12.82 -0.28
CA LYS A 133 6.32 13.95 -1.07
C LYS A 133 6.90 13.93 -2.50
N VAL A 134 6.12 14.45 -3.46
CA VAL A 134 6.58 14.64 -4.85
C VAL A 134 7.41 15.91 -4.98
N ASN A 135 6.80 17.05 -4.65
CA ASN A 135 7.45 18.37 -4.65
C ASN A 135 7.40 18.96 -3.24
N GLU A 136 6.18 19.22 -2.77
CA GLU A 136 5.86 19.78 -1.47
C GLU A 136 4.95 18.85 -0.68
N PRO A 137 4.96 18.91 0.67
CA PRO A 137 4.02 18.17 1.50
C PRO A 137 2.56 18.50 1.12
N ILE A 138 1.80 17.50 0.69
CA ILE A 138 0.37 17.65 0.40
C ILE A 138 -0.46 16.67 1.23
N SER A 139 -1.73 17.01 1.45
CA SER A 139 -2.68 16.10 2.07
C SER A 139 -3.08 15.01 1.08
N VAL A 140 -2.93 13.75 1.47
CA VAL A 140 -3.31 12.57 0.69
C VAL A 140 -4.31 11.73 1.47
N LYS A 141 -5.14 11.01 0.71
CA LYS A 141 -6.03 9.98 1.26
C LYS A 141 -5.86 8.71 0.47
N LYS A 142 -5.57 7.61 1.16
CA LYS A 142 -5.42 6.28 0.55
C LYS A 142 -6.07 5.21 1.39
N VAL A 143 -6.39 4.09 0.79
CA VAL A 143 -6.80 2.88 1.50
C VAL A 143 -5.77 1.79 1.26
N VAL A 144 -5.42 1.06 2.30
CA VAL A 144 -4.53 -0.10 2.24
C VAL A 144 -5.30 -1.31 2.71
N PHE A 145 -5.61 -2.23 1.81
CA PHE A 145 -6.17 -3.52 2.16
C PHE A 145 -5.03 -4.47 2.56
N LYS A 146 -5.23 -5.19 3.67
CA LYS A 146 -4.31 -6.21 4.16
C LYS A 146 -4.91 -7.59 3.89
N ILE A 147 -4.24 -8.38 3.06
CA ILE A 147 -4.67 -9.75 2.72
C ILE A 147 -3.57 -10.72 3.17
N LYS A 148 -3.92 -11.82 3.83
CA LYS A 148 -2.91 -12.82 4.19
C LYS A 148 -2.26 -13.38 2.92
N ALA A 149 -0.93 -13.40 2.87
CA ALA A 149 -0.17 -13.84 1.70
C ALA A 149 -0.50 -15.29 1.28
N GLU A 150 -0.82 -16.16 2.23
CA GLU A 150 -1.23 -17.55 1.98
C GLU A 150 -2.54 -17.71 1.19
N LYS A 151 -3.29 -16.62 0.96
CA LYS A 151 -4.58 -16.62 0.26
C LYS A 151 -4.52 -16.17 -1.19
N ILE A 152 -3.33 -15.76 -1.64
CA ILE A 152 -3.07 -15.26 -2.99
C ILE A 152 -2.53 -16.39 -3.84
#